data_AF-A0A0P0WQZ6-F1
#
_entry.id   AF-A0A0P0WQZ6-F1
#
_cell.length_a   1.000
_cell.length_b   1.000
_cell.length_c   1.000
_cell.angle_alpha   90.00
_cell.angle_beta   90.00
_cell.angle_gamma   90.00
#
_symmetry.space_group_name_H-M   'P 1'
#
loop_
_entity.id
_entity.type
_entity.pdbx_description
1 polymer ?
#
loop_
_entity_poly.entity_id
_entity_poly.type
_entity_poly.pdbx_seq_one_letter_code
_entity_poly.pdbx_strand_id
1 'polypeptide(L)'
;MTTAARPTWAPAKGGNEQGGTRIFGPSQKYSSRDLAAHTTLKPRKEGQHTQEELQKRNLRDELEERERKHYSSKDKSYAEERDRRKSTSLLLEGSRREAEDKIVPREIDADDSDVEPRSDDESDEDDDDDDDTEALMAELERIKKERA
;
A
#
# COMPACT_ATOMS: atom_id res chain seq x y z
N MET A 1 5.95 49.76 -4.64
CA MET A 1 5.95 48.28 -4.57
C MET A 1 6.63 47.74 -5.82
N THR A 2 7.61 46.83 -5.68
CA THR A 2 8.40 46.30 -6.81
C THR A 2 7.76 45.05 -7.42
N THR A 3 7.71 44.97 -8.74
CA THR A 3 7.03 43.93 -9.53
C THR A 3 7.93 42.73 -9.90
N ALA A 4 8.96 42.45 -9.09
CA ALA A 4 9.95 41.42 -9.39
C ALA A 4 9.41 39.99 -9.22
N ALA A 5 8.56 39.77 -8.21
CA ALA A 5 7.85 38.51 -8.04
C ALA A 5 6.72 38.42 -9.08
N ARG A 6 6.84 37.48 -10.01
CA ARG A 6 5.85 37.23 -11.06
C ARG A 6 5.57 35.73 -11.19
N PRO A 7 4.32 35.31 -11.36
CA PRO A 7 3.98 33.91 -11.57
C PRO A 7 4.47 33.41 -12.94
N THR A 8 4.77 32.11 -13.03
CA THR A 8 5.10 31.44 -14.30
C THR A 8 3.83 30.94 -14.96
N TRP A 9 3.41 31.57 -16.06
CA TRP A 9 2.22 31.13 -16.82
C TRP A 9 2.54 30.06 -17.87
N ALA A 10 3.81 29.93 -18.26
CA ALA A 10 4.29 28.93 -19.19
C ALA A 10 5.51 28.20 -18.57
N PRO A 11 5.52 26.85 -18.55
CA PRO A 11 6.66 26.10 -18.03
C PRO A 11 7.84 26.14 -19.01
N ALA A 12 9.05 25.90 -18.48
CA ALA A 12 10.22 25.69 -19.32
C ALA A 12 10.02 24.45 -20.20
N LYS A 13 10.25 24.59 -21.50
CA LYS A 13 10.15 23.47 -22.45
C LYS A 13 11.49 22.74 -22.52
N GLY A 14 11.44 21.42 -22.32
CA GLY A 14 12.60 20.55 -22.56
C GLY A 14 13.06 20.61 -24.01
N GLY A 15 14.37 20.52 -24.23
CA GLY A 15 14.98 20.65 -25.55
C GLY A 15 16.47 20.99 -25.44
N ASN A 16 16.85 22.17 -25.93
CA ASN A 16 18.22 22.47 -26.34
C ASN A 16 19.30 22.50 -25.25
N GLU A 17 19.02 22.58 -23.96
CA GLU A 17 20.09 22.95 -23.00
C GLU A 17 20.69 21.81 -22.20
N GLN A 18 20.00 20.68 -22.00
CA GLN A 18 20.57 19.45 -21.42
C GLN A 18 19.67 18.26 -21.77
N GLY A 19 20.21 17.25 -22.45
CA GLY A 19 19.49 16.04 -22.84
C GLY A 19 18.64 16.13 -24.12
N GLY A 20 18.43 17.32 -24.67
CA GLY A 20 18.03 17.50 -26.07
C GLY A 20 19.23 17.85 -26.95
N THR A 21 19.08 17.61 -28.24
CA THR A 21 20.06 17.80 -29.32
C THR A 21 20.72 19.18 -29.28
N ARG A 22 21.74 19.36 -28.45
CA ARG A 22 22.61 20.54 -28.48
C ARG A 22 23.34 20.58 -29.81
N ILE A 23 23.09 21.62 -30.59
CA ILE A 23 23.81 21.94 -31.83
C ILE A 23 25.23 22.45 -31.51
N PHE A 24 25.46 22.96 -30.30
CA PHE A 24 26.76 23.42 -29.82
C PHE A 24 27.42 22.33 -28.96
N GLY A 25 28.34 21.58 -29.57
CA GLY A 25 29.40 20.72 -28.99
C GLY A 25 29.10 19.87 -27.73
N PRO A 26 29.44 18.57 -27.70
CA PRO A 26 29.27 17.76 -26.49
C PRO A 26 30.08 18.36 -25.31
N SER A 27 29.40 18.59 -24.19
CA SER A 27 30.02 19.06 -22.95
C SER A 27 30.81 17.93 -22.28
N GLN A 28 32.01 18.24 -21.79
CA GLN A 28 32.85 17.32 -21.00
C GLN A 28 32.49 17.28 -19.51
N LYS A 29 31.50 18.07 -19.08
CA LYS A 29 31.03 18.11 -17.69
C LYS A 29 30.04 16.97 -17.43
N TYR A 30 30.28 16.19 -16.39
CA TYR A 30 29.38 15.14 -15.89
C TYR A 30 29.10 15.34 -14.40
N SER A 31 27.92 14.92 -13.94
CA SER A 31 27.55 14.88 -12.52
C SER A 31 28.05 13.58 -11.87
N SER A 32 28.19 13.56 -10.54
CA SER A 32 28.46 12.31 -9.79
C SER A 32 27.37 11.25 -10.03
N ARG A 33 26.14 11.69 -10.35
CA ARG A 33 25.00 10.81 -10.69
C ARG A 33 25.08 10.23 -12.10
N ASP A 34 25.88 10.82 -12.99
CA ASP A 34 26.06 10.36 -14.37
C ASP A 34 27.18 9.30 -14.47
N LEU A 35 27.85 9.01 -13.35
CA LEU A 35 28.82 7.92 -13.29
C LEU A 35 28.13 6.59 -13.56
N ALA A 36 28.86 5.66 -14.20
CA ALA A 36 28.32 4.37 -14.59
C ALA A 36 27.86 3.57 -13.36
N ALA A 37 26.54 3.43 -13.23
CA ALA A 37 25.88 2.62 -12.21
C ALA A 37 24.83 1.72 -12.87
N HIS A 38 24.63 0.51 -12.33
CA HIS A 38 23.67 -0.47 -12.85
C HIS A 38 23.81 -0.74 -14.36
N THR A 39 25.05 -1.01 -14.81
CA THR A 39 25.37 -1.27 -16.23
C THR A 39 24.81 -2.58 -16.78
N THR A 40 24.23 -3.42 -15.92
CA THR A 40 23.63 -4.71 -16.27
C THR A 40 22.13 -4.70 -16.04
N LEU A 41 21.34 -4.93 -17.09
CA LEU A 41 19.91 -5.12 -16.98
C LEU A 41 19.57 -6.53 -16.49
N LYS A 42 18.58 -6.65 -15.59
CA LYS A 42 18.09 -7.94 -15.11
C LYS A 42 16.96 -8.44 -16.02
N PRO A 43 17.17 -9.50 -16.82
CA PRO A 43 16.08 -10.10 -17.57
C PRO A 43 15.14 -10.86 -16.63
N ARG A 44 13.88 -10.99 -17.02
CA ARG A 44 12.92 -11.86 -16.34
C ARG A 44 13.36 -13.31 -16.53
N LYS A 45 13.43 -14.08 -15.44
CA LYS A 45 13.64 -15.53 -15.49
C LYS A 45 12.32 -16.26 -15.73
N GLU A 46 12.40 -17.52 -16.14
CA GLU A 46 11.25 -18.43 -16.15
C GLU A 46 10.54 -18.40 -14.78
N GLY A 47 9.22 -18.37 -14.79
CA GLY A 47 8.37 -18.18 -13.60
C GLY A 47 8.17 -16.72 -13.17
N GLN A 48 8.90 -15.75 -13.74
CA GLN A 48 8.71 -14.30 -13.46
C GLN A 48 7.83 -13.59 -14.51
N HIS A 49 6.94 -14.35 -15.15
CA HIS A 49 6.13 -13.88 -16.27
C HIS A 49 6.99 -13.38 -17.43
N THR A 50 7.79 -14.28 -18.00
CA THR A 50 8.48 -14.00 -19.26
C THR A 50 7.45 -13.78 -20.38
N GLN A 51 7.86 -13.09 -21.44
CA GLN A 51 6.96 -12.78 -22.56
C GLN A 51 6.40 -14.06 -23.20
N GLU A 52 7.22 -15.10 -23.33
CA GLU A 52 6.81 -16.38 -23.91
C GLU A 52 5.77 -17.10 -23.06
N GLU A 53 5.91 -17.06 -21.73
CA GLU A 53 4.90 -17.66 -20.84
C GLU A 53 3.58 -16.89 -20.89
N LEU A 54 3.64 -15.55 -20.94
CA LEU A 54 2.43 -14.73 -21.06
C LEU A 54 1.69 -14.99 -22.38
N GLN A 55 2.41 -15.20 -23.48
CA GLN A 55 1.80 -15.55 -24.77
C GLN A 55 1.13 -16.92 -24.77
N LYS A 56 1.62 -17.87 -23.97
CA LYS A 56 1.05 -19.23 -23.86
C LYS A 56 -0.14 -19.31 -22.89
N ARG A 57 -0.31 -18.33 -22.00
CA ARG A 57 -1.38 -18.33 -20.96
C ARG A 57 -2.67 -17.69 -21.46
N ASN A 58 -3.80 -18.30 -21.09
CA ASN A 58 -5.12 -17.69 -21.24
C ASN A 58 -5.41 -16.77 -20.05
N LEU A 59 -5.01 -15.50 -20.15
CA LEU A 59 -5.14 -14.53 -19.05
C LEU A 59 -6.59 -14.27 -18.63
N ARG A 60 -7.55 -14.43 -19.55
CA ARG A 60 -8.97 -14.24 -19.26
C ARG A 60 -9.49 -15.28 -18.27
N ASP A 61 -9.22 -16.55 -18.55
CA ASP A 61 -9.70 -17.65 -17.72
C ASP A 61 -9.03 -17.63 -16.33
N GLU A 62 -7.72 -17.33 -16.28
CA GLU A 62 -6.98 -17.16 -15.02
C GLU A 62 -7.55 -16.01 -14.17
N LEU A 63 -7.93 -14.90 -14.80
CA LEU A 63 -8.57 -13.77 -14.12
C LEU A 63 -9.93 -14.18 -13.56
N GLU A 64 -10.79 -14.77 -14.38
CA GLU A 64 -12.13 -15.20 -13.96
C GLU A 64 -12.07 -16.24 -12.82
N GLU A 65 -11.11 -17.17 -12.85
CA GLU A 65 -10.90 -18.13 -11.77
C GLU A 65 -10.40 -17.45 -10.48
N ARG A 66 -9.45 -16.53 -10.59
CA ARG A 66 -8.90 -15.81 -9.42
C ARG A 66 -9.93 -14.89 -8.80
N GLU A 67 -10.76 -14.25 -9.60
CA GLU A 67 -11.91 -13.47 -9.13
C GLU A 67 -12.92 -14.38 -8.42
N ARG A 68 -13.29 -15.52 -9.02
CA ARG A 68 -14.21 -16.49 -8.37
C ARG A 68 -13.67 -16.96 -7.01
N LYS A 69 -12.38 -17.30 -6.92
CA LYS A 69 -11.72 -17.64 -5.66
C LYS A 69 -11.77 -16.48 -4.67
N HIS A 70 -11.41 -15.27 -5.10
CA HIS A 70 -11.44 -14.08 -4.25
C HIS A 70 -12.85 -13.79 -3.72
N TYR A 71 -13.88 -13.82 -4.57
CA TYR A 71 -15.27 -13.59 -4.16
C TYR A 71 -15.76 -14.70 -3.22
N SER A 72 -15.44 -15.98 -3.48
CA SER A 72 -15.83 -17.06 -2.56
C SER A 72 -15.12 -17.00 -1.19
N SER A 73 -13.89 -16.48 -1.11
CA SER A 73 -13.23 -16.22 0.18
C SER A 73 -13.74 -14.94 0.85
N LYS A 74 -14.05 -13.91 0.07
CA LYS A 74 -14.58 -12.63 0.57
C LYS A 74 -16.00 -12.81 1.12
N ASP A 75 -16.88 -13.53 0.44
CA ASP A 75 -18.26 -13.76 0.90
C ASP A 75 -18.32 -14.53 2.22
N LYS A 76 -17.38 -15.46 2.47
CA LYS A 76 -17.26 -16.11 3.79
C LYS A 76 -16.87 -15.11 4.88
N SER A 77 -15.88 -14.27 4.63
CA SER A 77 -15.48 -13.22 5.57
C SER A 77 -16.56 -12.13 5.76
N TYR A 78 -17.28 -11.77 4.70
CA TYR A 78 -18.31 -10.74 4.73
C TYR A 78 -19.60 -11.25 5.38
N ALA A 79 -19.94 -12.53 5.23
CA ALA A 79 -21.06 -13.16 5.92
C ALA A 79 -20.79 -13.29 7.43
N GLU A 80 -19.61 -13.77 7.84
CA GLU A 80 -19.25 -13.85 9.26
C GLU A 80 -19.11 -12.46 9.91
N GLU A 81 -18.54 -11.48 9.22
CA GLU A 81 -18.43 -10.11 9.74
C GLU A 81 -19.78 -9.38 9.76
N ARG A 82 -20.68 -9.69 8.82
CA ARG A 82 -22.07 -9.20 8.84
C ARG A 82 -22.86 -9.79 10.00
N ASP A 83 -22.67 -11.07 10.33
CA ASP A 83 -23.35 -11.69 11.48
C ASP A 83 -22.82 -11.16 12.82
N ARG A 84 -21.51 -10.90 12.93
CA ARG A 84 -20.92 -10.21 14.10
C ARG A 84 -21.38 -8.76 14.25
N ARG A 85 -21.64 -8.05 13.15
CA ARG A 85 -22.20 -6.68 13.17
C ARG A 85 -23.73 -6.64 13.26
N LYS A 86 -24.43 -7.72 12.90
CA LYS A 86 -25.91 -7.79 12.98
C LYS A 86 -26.40 -8.07 14.40
N SER A 87 -25.61 -8.78 15.22
CA SER A 87 -25.91 -8.98 16.64
C SER A 87 -25.77 -7.68 17.47
N THR A 88 -24.99 -6.71 17.01
CA THR A 88 -24.77 -5.40 17.66
C THR A 88 -25.59 -4.25 17.07
N SER A 89 -26.24 -4.43 15.91
CA SER A 89 -26.92 -3.36 15.17
C SER A 89 -28.46 -3.29 15.35
N LEU A 90 -29.07 -4.09 16.23
CA LEU A 90 -30.54 -4.05 16.47
C LEU A 90 -30.98 -3.03 17.54
N LEU A 91 -30.14 -2.06 17.92
CA LEU A 91 -30.43 -1.05 18.94
C LEU A 91 -30.45 0.42 18.44
N LEU A 92 -30.38 0.68 17.14
CA LEU A 92 -30.41 2.08 16.65
C LEU A 92 -31.27 2.28 15.39
N GLU A 93 -32.54 1.90 15.51
CA GLU A 93 -33.62 2.47 14.70
C GLU A 93 -33.96 3.85 15.26
N GLY A 94 -33.34 4.94 14.77
CA GLY A 94 -33.78 6.27 15.18
C GLY A 94 -32.89 7.51 15.02
N SER A 95 -31.87 7.58 14.16
CA SER A 95 -31.26 8.90 13.89
C SER A 95 -30.75 9.11 12.47
N ARG A 96 -31.50 9.94 11.75
CA ARG A 96 -31.11 10.90 10.70
C ARG A 96 -29.98 10.48 9.74
N ARG A 97 -30.39 9.92 8.60
CA ARG A 97 -29.63 10.00 7.34
C ARG A 97 -30.10 11.22 6.55
N GLU A 98 -29.63 12.42 6.91
CA GLU A 98 -29.90 13.64 6.09
C GLU A 98 -28.84 14.74 6.31
N ALA A 99 -27.55 14.41 6.39
CA ALA A 99 -26.53 15.44 6.62
C ALA A 99 -25.14 15.20 6.01
N GLU A 100 -24.94 14.23 5.11
CA GLU A 100 -23.59 13.91 4.61
C GLU A 100 -23.42 13.96 3.08
N ASP A 101 -24.38 14.51 2.33
CA ASP A 101 -24.25 14.81 0.88
C ASP A 101 -23.90 16.29 0.62
N LYS A 102 -23.02 16.86 1.45
CA LYS A 102 -22.38 18.16 1.17
C LYS A 102 -20.88 17.96 1.22
N ILE A 103 -20.30 17.67 0.06
CA ILE A 103 -18.86 17.71 -0.17
C ILE A 103 -18.45 19.18 -0.01
N VAL A 104 -18.04 19.57 1.19
CA VAL A 104 -17.32 20.82 1.41
C VAL A 104 -15.90 20.59 0.90
N PRO A 105 -15.42 21.30 -0.12
CA PRO A 105 -14.02 21.20 -0.52
C PRO A 105 -13.16 21.63 0.67
N ARG A 106 -12.47 20.67 1.29
CA ARG A 106 -11.41 20.99 2.24
C ARG A 106 -10.23 21.48 1.41
N GLU A 107 -9.94 22.77 1.50
CA GLU A 107 -8.70 23.38 0.98
C GLU A 107 -7.54 22.88 1.85
N ILE A 108 -7.06 21.67 1.58
CA ILE A 108 -5.89 21.09 2.24
C ILE A 108 -4.72 21.35 1.28
N ASP A 109 -3.84 22.28 1.65
CA ASP A 109 -2.60 22.55 0.93
C ASP A 109 -1.61 21.40 1.15
N ALA A 110 -0.81 21.09 0.13
CA ALA A 110 0.12 19.97 0.14
C ALA A 110 1.31 20.16 1.11
N ASP A 111 1.44 21.34 1.72
CA ASP A 111 2.52 21.70 2.65
C ASP A 111 2.16 21.46 4.14
N ASP A 112 0.89 21.21 4.48
CA ASP A 112 0.45 20.96 5.87
C ASP A 112 0.68 19.50 6.34
N SER A 113 1.41 18.69 5.56
CA SER A 113 1.66 17.27 5.86
C SER A 113 2.86 17.00 6.77
N ASP A 114 3.54 18.04 7.28
CA ASP A 114 4.74 17.91 8.13
C ASP A 114 4.49 18.25 9.62
N VAL A 115 3.24 18.15 10.09
CA VAL A 115 2.99 18.14 11.54
C VAL A 115 3.32 16.75 12.07
N GLU A 116 4.58 16.58 12.46
CA GLU A 116 5.13 15.52 13.32
C GLU A 116 4.05 14.89 14.22
N PRO A 117 3.74 13.59 14.08
CA PRO A 117 2.95 12.91 15.10
C PRO A 117 3.80 12.94 16.37
N ARG A 118 3.32 13.68 17.37
CA ARG A 118 3.91 13.65 18.71
C ARG A 118 4.11 12.19 19.12
N SER A 119 5.36 11.84 19.39
CA SER A 119 5.73 10.65 20.12
C SER A 119 5.07 10.70 21.50
N ASP A 120 3.90 10.08 21.62
CA ASP A 120 3.43 9.54 22.90
C ASP A 120 4.04 8.14 23.01
N ASP A 121 5.28 8.15 23.49
CA ASP A 121 5.97 7.03 24.10
C ASP A 121 5.44 6.93 25.53
N GLU A 122 4.46 6.05 25.76
CA GLU A 122 4.13 5.42 27.05
C GLU A 122 3.03 4.37 26.77
N SER A 123 3.42 3.13 26.45
CA SER A 123 2.54 1.97 26.57
C SER A 123 3.41 0.78 26.98
N ASP A 124 3.53 0.66 28.30
CA ASP A 124 4.05 -0.49 29.03
C ASP A 124 3.07 -1.67 28.81
N GLU A 125 3.38 -2.55 27.86
CA GLU A 125 2.67 -3.81 27.62
C GLU A 125 3.50 -4.96 28.22
N ASP A 126 3.40 -5.15 29.54
CA ASP A 126 3.59 -6.45 30.18
C ASP A 126 2.19 -7.09 30.30
N ASP A 127 1.79 -7.81 29.26
CA ASP A 127 0.61 -8.69 29.28
C ASP A 127 1.13 -10.12 29.52
N ASP A 128 1.24 -10.48 30.81
CA ASP A 128 1.53 -11.83 31.30
C ASP A 128 0.35 -12.78 30.97
N ASP A 129 0.34 -13.32 29.74
CA ASP A 129 -0.61 -14.35 29.29
C ASP A 129 -0.11 -15.76 29.70
N ASP A 130 0.26 -15.92 30.98
CA ASP A 130 0.81 -17.16 31.55
C ASP A 130 -0.21 -18.32 31.55
N ASP A 131 -1.52 -18.02 31.62
CA ASP A 131 -2.60 -19.02 31.73
C ASP A 131 -2.71 -19.94 30.49
N ASP A 132 -2.50 -19.41 29.28
CA ASP A 132 -2.57 -20.18 28.04
C ASP A 132 -1.34 -21.09 27.87
N THR A 133 -0.18 -20.69 28.41
CA THR A 133 1.05 -21.48 28.35
C THR A 133 1.02 -22.66 29.33
N GLU A 134 0.46 -22.46 30.52
CA GLU A 134 0.27 -23.50 31.53
C GLU A 134 -0.71 -24.58 31.06
N ALA A 135 -1.80 -24.19 30.42
CA ALA A 135 -2.77 -25.12 29.85
C ALA A 135 -2.15 -26.03 28.78
N LEU A 136 -1.29 -25.48 27.92
CA LEU A 136 -0.62 -26.20 26.85
C LEU A 136 0.43 -27.20 27.37
N MET A 137 1.15 -26.84 28.43
CA MET A 137 2.11 -27.73 29.09
C MET A 137 1.43 -28.90 29.81
N ALA A 138 0.28 -28.66 30.47
CA ALA A 138 -0.50 -29.71 31.13
C ALA A 138 -1.07 -30.73 30.13
N GLU A 139 -1.51 -30.29 28.95
CA GLU A 139 -1.98 -31.19 27.90
C GLU A 139 -0.84 -32.05 27.32
N LEU A 140 0.34 -31.47 27.11
CA LEU A 140 1.53 -32.21 26.68
C LEU A 140 1.97 -33.28 27.68
N GLU A 141 1.91 -32.99 28.99
CA GLU A 141 2.22 -33.96 30.04
C GLU A 141 1.21 -35.11 30.08
N ARG A 142 -0.08 -34.82 29.85
CA ARG A 142 -1.13 -35.84 29.77
C ARG A 142 -0.91 -36.79 28.59
N ILE A 143 -0.58 -36.25 27.41
CA ILE A 143 -0.25 -37.03 26.20
C ILE A 143 1.02 -37.87 26.44
N LYS A 144 2.02 -37.30 27.13
CA LYS A 144 3.27 -38.00 27.43
C LYS A 144 3.07 -39.17 28.40
N LYS A 145 2.19 -39.02 29.39
CA LYS A 145 1.83 -40.08 30.35
C LYS A 145 1.01 -41.20 29.73
N GLU A 146 0.19 -40.91 28.72
CA GLU A 146 -0.60 -41.92 28.01
C GLU A 146 0.22 -42.70 26.97
N ARG A 147 1.36 -42.13 26.53
CA ARG A 147 2.25 -42.71 25.52
C ARG A 147 3.44 -43.50 26.10
N ALA A 148 3.73 -43.36 27.39
CA ALA A 148 4.73 -44.13 28.12
C ALA A 148 4.10 -45.37 28.75
#